data_AF-A0A6B2GED1-F1
#
_entry.id   AF-A0A6B2GED1-F1
#
_cell.length_a   1.000
_cell.length_b   1.000
_cell.length_c   1.000
_cell.angle_alpha   90.00
_cell.angle_beta   90.00
_cell.angle_gamma   90.00
#
_symmetry.space_group_name_H-M   'P 1'
#
loop_
_entity.id
_entity.type
_entity.pdbx_description
1 polymer ?
#
loop_
_entity_poly.entity_id
_entity_poly.type
_entity_poly.pdbx_seq_one_letter_code
_entity_poly.pdbx_strand_id
1 'polypeptide(L)'
;MTIKIVNKSKHQIPQYETEASAGMDLRANIEEALIMKPLERCIVKTGLFIELPIGTEAQVRPRSGLAAKFGVTVLNAPGTIDADYRGEICVILINLSNADFVINDGERIAQLVIAKHEKITWQEV
;
A
#
# COMPACT_ATOMS: atom_id res chain seq x y z
N MET A 1 -5.62 -19.11 4.41
CA MET A 1 -4.89 -18.27 5.39
C MET A 1 -5.83 -17.15 5.81
N THR A 2 -5.89 -16.82 7.09
CA THR A 2 -6.75 -15.75 7.61
C THR A 2 -5.86 -14.71 8.29
N ILE A 3 -6.05 -13.43 7.96
CA ILE A 3 -5.31 -12.28 8.51
C ILE A 3 -6.29 -11.46 9.33
N LYS A 4 -5.93 -11.10 10.57
CA LYS A 4 -6.76 -10.19 11.37
C LYS A 4 -6.52 -8.78 10.89
N ILE A 5 -7.59 -8.00 10.79
CA ILE A 5 -7.55 -6.61 10.37
C ILE A 5 -8.36 -5.76 11.34
N VAL A 6 -7.82 -4.61 11.73
CA VAL A 6 -8.56 -3.53 12.37
C VAL A 6 -8.73 -2.42 11.35
N ASN A 7 -9.97 -2.04 11.08
CA ASN A 7 -10.31 -0.96 10.17
C ASN A 7 -10.78 0.25 10.98
N LYS A 8 -9.98 1.32 10.99
CA LYS A 8 -10.34 2.64 11.54
C LYS A 8 -10.62 3.68 10.45
N SER A 9 -10.63 3.25 9.19
CA SER A 9 -10.93 4.12 8.05
C SER A 9 -12.43 4.31 7.87
N LYS A 10 -12.78 5.29 7.04
CA LYS A 10 -14.16 5.53 6.58
C LYS A 10 -14.59 4.55 5.48
N HIS A 11 -13.66 3.71 4.99
CA HIS A 11 -13.81 2.89 3.79
C HIS A 11 -13.90 1.40 4.13
N GLN A 12 -14.42 0.60 3.20
CA GLN A 12 -14.44 -0.86 3.35
C GLN A 12 -13.03 -1.45 3.36
N ILE A 13 -12.87 -2.61 4.01
CA ILE A 13 -11.61 -3.34 3.97
C ILE A 13 -11.27 -3.78 2.53
N PRO A 14 -9.98 -3.90 2.17
CA PRO A 14 -9.55 -4.37 0.86
C PRO A 14 -10.08 -5.77 0.56
N GLN A 15 -10.46 -6.00 -0.70
CA GLN A 15 -10.96 -7.29 -1.19
C GLN A 15 -10.31 -7.63 -2.54
N TYR A 16 -10.31 -8.92 -2.88
CA TYR A 16 -9.93 -9.38 -4.21
C TYR A 16 -11.11 -9.12 -5.16
N GLU A 17 -10.89 -8.29 -6.17
CA GLU A 17 -11.93 -7.92 -7.15
C GLU A 17 -12.33 -9.09 -8.05
N THR A 18 -11.42 -10.03 -8.28
CA THR A 18 -11.67 -11.25 -9.07
C THR A 18 -11.02 -12.45 -8.40
N GLU A 19 -11.46 -13.66 -8.74
CA GLU A 19 -10.90 -14.91 -8.22
C GLU A 19 -9.40 -15.06 -8.53
N ALA A 20 -8.92 -14.45 -9.63
CA ALA A 20 -7.52 -14.52 -10.06
C ALA A 20 -6.70 -13.29 -9.62
N SER A 21 -7.27 -12.36 -8.86
CA SER A 21 -6.56 -11.17 -8.40
C SER A 21 -5.46 -11.53 -7.41
N ALA A 22 -4.23 -11.09 -7.68
CA ALA A 22 -3.11 -11.30 -6.76
C ALA A 22 -3.08 -10.31 -5.58
N GLY A 23 -3.66 -9.13 -5.75
CA GLY A 23 -3.65 -8.06 -4.76
C GLY A 23 -5.02 -7.42 -4.54
N MET A 24 -5.11 -6.66 -3.46
CA MET A 24 -6.32 -5.96 -3.01
C MET A 24 -6.06 -4.45 -3.00
N ASP A 25 -6.96 -3.65 -3.56
CA ASP A 25 -6.76 -2.20 -3.64
C ASP A 25 -6.78 -1.54 -2.24
N LEU A 26 -5.79 -0.69 -1.96
CA LEU A 26 -5.72 0.17 -0.77
C LEU A 26 -6.30 1.54 -1.10
N ARG A 27 -7.15 2.05 -0.21
CA ARG A 27 -7.78 3.36 -0.37
C ARG A 27 -7.13 4.40 0.54
N ALA A 28 -7.05 5.63 0.04
CA ALA A 28 -6.69 6.78 0.86
C ALA A 28 -7.78 7.01 1.92
N ASN A 29 -7.37 7.23 3.17
CA ASN A 29 -8.22 7.62 4.27
C ASN A 29 -7.72 8.97 4.81
N ILE A 30 -8.22 10.05 4.21
CA ILE A 30 -7.78 11.43 4.46
C ILE A 30 -9.01 12.33 4.72
N GLU A 31 -8.79 13.46 5.38
CA GLU A 31 -9.87 14.43 5.64
C GLU A 31 -10.08 15.40 4.49
N GLU A 32 -9.00 15.84 3.87
CA GLU A 32 -8.99 16.77 2.75
C GLU A 32 -8.13 16.22 1.60
N ALA A 33 -8.43 16.64 0.37
CA ALA A 33 -7.66 16.22 -0.79
C ALA A 33 -6.21 16.70 -0.69
N LEU A 34 -5.27 15.83 -1.07
CA LEU A 34 -3.85 16.15 -1.11
C LEU A 34 -3.44 16.43 -2.55
N ILE A 35 -2.73 17.54 -2.78
CA ILE A 35 -2.17 17.88 -4.08
C ILE A 35 -0.68 17.56 -4.05
N MET A 36 -0.22 16.68 -4.95
CA MET A 36 1.18 16.35 -5.16
C MET A 36 1.68 17.03 -6.42
N LYS A 37 2.58 18.00 -6.26
CA LYS A 37 3.30 18.62 -7.37
C LYS A 37 4.30 17.65 -8.01
N PRO A 38 4.83 17.95 -9.21
CA PRO A 38 5.95 17.22 -9.78
C PRO A 38 7.10 17.01 -8.78
N LEU A 39 7.56 15.76 -8.66
CA LEU A 39 8.60 15.28 -7.75
C LEU A 39 8.26 15.38 -6.25
N GLU A 40 7.05 15.78 -5.89
CA GLU A 40 6.58 15.76 -4.52
C GLU A 40 6.27 14.33 -4.06
N ARG A 41 6.47 14.09 -2.77
CA ARG A 41 6.19 12.83 -2.09
C ARG A 41 5.36 13.08 -0.85
N CYS A 42 4.41 12.19 -0.58
CA CYS A 42 3.63 12.24 0.64
C CYS A 42 3.39 10.83 1.20
N ILE A 43 3.03 10.78 2.48
CA ILE A 43 2.60 9.54 3.14
C ILE A 43 1.08 9.61 3.25
N VAL A 44 0.39 8.71 2.55
CA VAL A 44 -1.06 8.62 2.57
C VAL A 44 -1.49 7.52 3.52
N LYS A 45 -2.32 7.89 4.48
CA LYS A 45 -2.91 6.99 5.47
C LYS A 45 -4.02 6.13 4.86
N THR A 46 -4.17 4.90 5.35
CA THR A 46 -5.25 3.99 4.91
C THR A 46 -6.26 3.68 6.00
N GLY A 47 -5.95 3.96 7.27
CA GLY A 47 -6.74 3.59 8.44
C GLY A 47 -6.76 2.09 8.73
N LEU A 48 -5.91 1.29 8.07
CA LEU A 48 -5.88 -0.17 8.21
C LEU A 48 -4.69 -0.62 9.04
N PHE A 49 -4.91 -1.63 9.88
CA PHE A 49 -3.92 -2.27 10.72
C PHE A 49 -4.09 -3.78 10.58
N ILE A 50 -3.00 -4.54 10.41
CA ILE A 50 -3.08 -5.98 10.16
C ILE A 50 -2.17 -6.77 11.11
N GLU A 51 -2.52 -8.03 11.33
CA GLU A 51 -1.68 -9.03 12.00
C GLU A 51 -1.41 -10.16 11.01
N LEU A 52 -0.18 -10.22 10.50
CA LEU A 52 0.24 -11.24 9.56
C LEU A 52 0.82 -12.46 10.30
N PRO A 53 0.62 -13.68 9.76
CA PRO A 53 1.34 -14.86 10.22
C PRO A 53 2.85 -14.74 10.00
N ILE A 54 3.65 -15.27 10.92
CA ILE A 54 5.11 -15.41 10.74
C ILE A 54 5.41 -16.22 9.47
N GLY A 55 6.42 -15.80 8.71
CA GLY A 55 6.78 -16.36 7.40
C GLY A 55 6.01 -15.75 6.22
N THR A 56 5.24 -14.69 6.48
CA THR A 56 4.58 -13.88 5.44
C THR A 56 4.90 -12.40 5.62
N GLU A 57 4.84 -11.66 4.52
CA GLU A 57 4.86 -10.21 4.49
C GLU A 57 3.68 -9.71 3.66
N ALA A 58 3.25 -8.47 3.90
CA ALA A 58 2.38 -7.78 2.96
C ALA A 58 3.19 -6.75 2.18
N GLN A 59 3.00 -6.74 0.86
CA GLN A 59 3.70 -5.89 -0.07
C GLN A 59 2.74 -4.82 -0.61
N VAL A 60 3.04 -3.56 -0.33
CA VAL A 60 2.37 -2.40 -0.91
C VAL A 60 2.99 -2.12 -2.27
N ARG A 61 2.22 -2.35 -3.34
CA ARG A 61 2.67 -2.21 -4.74
C ARG A 61 1.93 -1.09 -5.46
N PRO A 62 2.55 -0.46 -6.48
CA PRO A 62 1.88 0.52 -7.32
C PRO A 62 0.69 -0.07 -8.08
N ARG A 63 -0.30 0.76 -8.41
CA ARG A 63 -1.36 0.42 -9.37
C ARG A 63 -0.91 0.85 -10.76
N SER A 64 -0.96 -0.07 -11.73
CA SER A 64 -0.50 0.20 -13.11
C SER A 64 -1.21 1.40 -13.75
N GLY A 65 -2.51 1.56 -13.48
CA GLY A 65 -3.29 2.69 -13.97
C GLY A 65 -2.79 4.04 -13.47
N LEU A 66 -2.37 4.15 -12.21
CA LEU A 66 -1.81 5.39 -11.66
C LEU A 66 -0.43 5.68 -12.24
N ALA A 67 0.42 4.65 -12.32
CA ALA A 67 1.76 4.78 -12.87
C ALA A 67 1.74 5.21 -14.34
N ALA A 68 0.94 4.53 -15.17
CA ALA A 68 0.92 4.78 -16.62
C ALA A 68 0.20 6.08 -17.01
N LYS A 69 -0.88 6.46 -16.30
CA LYS A 69 -1.70 7.62 -16.68
C LYS A 69 -1.27 8.92 -16.01
N PHE A 70 -0.76 8.84 -14.78
CA PHE A 70 -0.47 10.02 -13.95
C PHE A 70 0.99 10.10 -13.50
N GLY A 71 1.84 9.12 -13.84
CA GLY A 71 3.23 9.08 -13.37
C GLY A 71 3.36 8.94 -11.85
N VAL A 72 2.32 8.45 -11.17
CA VAL A 72 2.30 8.30 -9.71
C VAL A 72 2.62 6.86 -9.34
N THR A 73 3.58 6.69 -8.43
CA THR A 73 4.01 5.36 -7.97
C THR A 73 4.21 5.36 -6.46
N VAL A 74 4.35 4.15 -5.91
CA VAL A 74 4.76 3.94 -4.52
C VAL A 74 6.29 4.06 -4.47
N LEU A 75 6.79 5.04 -3.74
CA LEU A 75 8.21 5.43 -3.73
C LEU A 75 9.12 4.30 -3.23
N ASN A 76 8.67 3.57 -2.21
CA ASN A 76 9.40 2.44 -1.62
C ASN A 76 8.92 1.08 -2.17
N ALA A 77 8.39 1.03 -3.40
CA ALA A 77 7.83 -0.20 -3.96
C ALA A 77 8.88 -1.32 -4.16
N PRO A 78 8.55 -2.58 -3.83
CA PRO A 78 7.41 -2.99 -3.00
C PRO A 78 7.63 -2.55 -1.54
N GLY A 79 6.65 -1.87 -0.96
CA GLY A 79 6.70 -1.48 0.45
C GLY A 79 6.42 -2.67 1.34
N THR A 80 7.37 -3.05 2.20
CA THR A 80 7.26 -4.20 3.09
C THR A 80 6.51 -3.87 4.38
N ILE A 81 5.51 -4.69 4.71
CA ILE A 81 4.85 -4.74 6.02
C ILE A 81 5.23 -6.07 6.68
N ASP A 82 6.04 -6.00 7.73
CA ASP A 82 6.52 -7.16 8.49
C ASP A 82 5.44 -7.81 9.33
N ALA A 83 5.66 -9.08 9.72
CA ALA A 83 4.68 -9.85 10.46
C ALA A 83 4.41 -9.36 11.89
N ASP A 84 5.39 -8.67 12.49
CA ASP A 84 5.30 -8.05 13.81
C ASP A 84 4.86 -6.58 13.75
N TYR A 85 4.68 -6.00 12.56
CA TYR A 85 4.17 -4.64 12.41
C TYR A 85 2.71 -4.55 12.86
N ARG A 86 2.42 -3.61 13.76
CA ARG A 86 1.06 -3.31 14.26
C ARG A 86 0.65 -1.84 14.04
N GLY A 87 1.49 -1.09 13.33
CA GLY A 87 1.18 0.29 12.97
C GLY A 87 0.16 0.36 11.83
N GLU A 88 -0.17 1.59 11.46
CA GLU A 88 -1.08 1.85 10.34
C GLU A 88 -0.38 1.57 9.02
N ILE A 89 -1.01 0.83 8.12
CA ILE A 89 -0.54 0.69 6.75
C ILE A 89 -0.61 2.07 6.09
N CYS A 90 0.53 2.59 5.68
CA CYS A 90 0.62 3.85 4.97
C CYS A 90 1.26 3.63 3.60
N VAL A 91 0.89 4.46 2.62
CA VAL A 91 1.39 4.40 1.25
C VAL A 91 2.26 5.62 1.00
N ILE A 92 3.55 5.41 0.72
CA ILE A 92 4.46 6.50 0.37
C ILE A 92 4.36 6.71 -1.14
N LEU A 93 3.66 7.76 -1.56
CA LEU A 93 3.50 8.08 -2.98
C LEU A 93 4.52 9.12 -3.42
N ILE A 94 4.90 9.04 -4.69
CA ILE A 94 5.68 10.08 -5.40
C ILE A 94 5.03 10.38 -6.76
N ASN A 95 4.98 11.65 -7.12
CA ASN A 95 4.56 12.10 -8.45
C ASN A 95 5.79 12.29 -9.33
N LEU A 96 6.00 11.40 -10.30
CA LEU A 96 7.10 11.48 -11.27
C LEU A 96 6.69 12.15 -12.59
N SER A 97 5.46 12.67 -12.67
CA SER A 97 4.98 13.39 -13.85
C SER A 97 5.31 14.89 -13.78
N ASN A 98 4.97 15.60 -14.85
CA ASN A 98 5.10 17.05 -14.95
C ASN A 98 3.78 17.79 -14.67
N ALA A 99 2.75 17.10 -14.17
CA ALA A 99 1.45 17.67 -13.83
C ALA A 99 1.14 17.44 -12.34
N ASP A 100 0.35 18.32 -11.75
CA ASP A 100 -0.16 18.11 -10.40
C ASP A 100 -1.08 16.88 -10.34
N PHE A 101 -0.98 16.11 -9.27
CA PHE A 101 -1.84 14.97 -9.02
C PHE A 101 -2.64 15.19 -7.73
N VAL A 102 -3.96 15.03 -7.80
CA VAL A 102 -4.85 15.21 -6.64
C VAL A 102 -5.28 13.85 -6.13
N ILE A 103 -4.98 13.56 -4.87
CA ILE A 103 -5.45 12.37 -4.16
C ILE A 103 -6.71 12.74 -3.39
N ASN A 104 -7.81 12.06 -3.70
CA ASN A 104 -9.07 12.24 -2.98
C ASN A 104 -9.27 11.15 -1.92
N ASP A 105 -10.07 11.45 -0.90
CA ASP A 105 -10.48 10.43 0.08
C ASP A 105 -11.21 9.28 -0.62
N GLY A 106 -10.91 8.05 -0.20
CA GLY A 106 -11.47 6.82 -0.77
C GLY A 106 -10.87 6.40 -2.11
N GLU A 107 -9.97 7.19 -2.68
CA GLU A 107 -9.30 6.85 -3.94
C GLU A 107 -8.36 5.65 -3.76
N ARG A 108 -8.33 4.77 -4.77
CA ARG A 108 -7.48 3.57 -4.77
C ARG A 108 -6.06 3.95 -5.18
N ILE A 109 -5.15 3.98 -4.22
CA ILE A 109 -3.81 4.57 -4.36
C ILE A 109 -2.68 3.54 -4.52
N ALA A 110 -2.88 2.32 -4.02
CA ALA A 110 -1.92 1.23 -4.10
C ALA A 110 -2.67 -0.11 -4.09
N GLN A 111 -1.95 -1.22 -4.19
CA GLN A 111 -2.50 -2.56 -3.97
C GLN A 111 -1.64 -3.31 -2.95
N LEU A 112 -2.28 -4.15 -2.14
CA LEU A 112 -1.65 -5.00 -1.15
C LEU A 112 -1.59 -6.44 -1.66
N VAL A 113 -0.40 -7.04 -1.69
CA VAL A 113 -0.18 -8.46 -2.03
C VAL A 113 0.39 -9.16 -0.82
N ILE A 114 -0.14 -10.33 -0.45
CA ILE A 114 0.45 -11.13 0.64
C ILE A 114 1.41 -12.15 0.03
N ALA A 115 2.65 -12.17 0.50
CA ALA A 115 3.70 -13.05 0.00
C ALA A 115 4.34 -13.86 1.14
N LYS A 116 4.83 -15.05 0.82
CA LYS A 116 5.71 -15.82 1.72
C LYS A 116 7.15 -15.35 1.54
N HIS A 117 7.91 -15.35 2.63
CA HIS A 117 9.35 -15.09 2.60
C HIS A 117 10.10 -16.12 3.44
N GLU A 118 11.38 -16.29 3.15
CA GLU A 118 12.28 -17.15 3.91
C GLU A 118 13.04 -16.34 4.96
N LYS A 119 13.35 -16.97 6.10
CA LYS A 119 14.27 -16.41 7.10
C LYS A 119 15.57 -17.19 7.06
N ILE A 120 16.67 -16.51 6.79
CA ILE A 120 18.00 -17.13 6.69
C ILE A 120 18.81 -16.91 7.96
N THR A 121 19.81 -17.76 8.16
CA THR A 121 20.87 -17.57 9.15
C THR A 121 22.19 -17.41 8.41
N TRP A 122 22.92 -16.34 8.70
CA TRP A 122 24.25 -16.13 8.11
C TRP A 122 25.27 -17.08 8.73
N GLN A 123 26.13 -17.66 7.91
CA GLN A 123 27.35 -18.34 8.34
C GLN A 123 28.53 -17.46 7.89
N GLU A 124 29.17 -16.78 8.83
CA GLU A 124 30.39 -16.02 8.59
C GLU A 124 31.56 -16.99 8.31
N VAL A 125 32.38 -16.71 7.30
CA VAL A 125 33.51 -17.55 6.86
C VAL A 125 34.81 -16.77 6.86
#